data_AF-A0A561X0M7-F1
#
_entry.id   AF-A0A561X0M7-F1
#
_cell.length_a   1.000
_cell.length_b   1.000
_cell.length_c   1.000
_cell.angle_alpha   90.00
_cell.angle_beta   90.00
_cell.angle_gamma   90.00
#
_symmetry.space_group_name_H-M   'P 1'
#
loop_
_entity.id
_entity.type
_entity.pdbx_description
1 polymer ?
#
loop_
_entity_poly.entity_id
_entity_poly.type
_entity_poly.pdbx_seq_one_letter_code
_entity_poly.pdbx_strand_id
1 'polypeptide(L)' 'MEELVGFCAQCGKPIHCLHGFLNGVVSRETEMLYCFPCHDKQKENEHAKPDKCHQ' A
#
# COMPACT_ATOMS: atom_id res chain seq x y z
N MET A 1 -16.76 5.31 4.50
CA MET A 1 -16.92 5.15 3.04
C MET A 1 -15.65 4.51 2.54
N GLU A 2 -15.79 3.41 1.81
CA GLU A 2 -14.70 2.72 1.14
C GLU A 2 -14.89 2.89 -0.37
N GLU A 3 -13.83 3.32 -1.06
CA GLU A 3 -13.82 3.47 -2.51
C GLU A 3 -12.73 2.57 -3.09
N LEU A 4 -13.08 1.72 -4.06
CA LEU A 4 -12.10 0.91 -4.76
C LEU A 4 -11.27 1.79 -5.69
N VAL A 5 -9.96 1.88 -5.42
CA VAL A 5 -9.01 2.67 -6.21
C VAL A 5 -8.37 1.82 -7.30
N GLY A 6 -8.12 0.55 -7.01
CA GLY A 6 -7.50 -0.37 -7.97
C GLY A 6 -7.06 -1.67 -7.32
N PHE A 7 -6.12 -2.35 -7.96
CA PHE A 7 -5.60 -3.63 -7.51
C PHE A 7 -4.09 -3.59 -7.34
N CYS A 8 -3.59 -4.33 -6.36
CA CYS A 8 -2.16 -4.48 -6.14
C CYS A 8 -1.50 -5.16 -7.35
N ALA A 9 -0.50 -4.51 -7.95
CA ALA A 9 0.22 -5.04 -9.11
C ALA A 9 0.95 -6.36 -8.84
N GLN A 10 1.26 -6.69 -7.58
CA GLN A 10 1.99 -7.91 -7.22
C GLN A 10 1.09 -9.09 -6.85
N CYS A 11 -0.01 -8.88 -6.13
CA CYS A 11 -0.87 -9.97 -5.65
C CYS A 11 -2.34 -9.87 -6.09
N GLY A 12 -2.71 -8.84 -6.84
CA GLY A 12 -4.08 -8.63 -7.31
C GLY A 12 -5.10 -8.26 -6.22
N LYS A 13 -4.67 -8.03 -4.98
CA LYS A 13 -5.59 -7.62 -3.90
C LYS A 13 -6.22 -6.25 -4.19
N PRO A 14 -7.52 -6.06 -3.93
CA PRO A 14 -8.15 -4.76 -4.09
C PRO A 14 -7.60 -3.76 -3.06
N ILE A 15 -7.29 -2.56 -3.53
CA ILE A 15 -6.82 -1.43 -2.74
C ILE A 15 -7.93 -0.39 -2.72
N HIS A 16 -8.31 -0.01 -1.50
CA HIS A 16 -9.39 0.93 -1.27
C HIS A 16 -8.88 2.22 -0.61
N CYS A 17 -9.53 3.32 -0.90
CA CYS A 17 -9.52 4.52 -0.08
C CYS A 17 -10.54 4.33 1.04
N LEU A 18 -10.04 4.19 2.27
CA LEU A 18 -10.84 4.07 3.48
C LEU A 18 -10.83 5.41 4.20
N HIS A 19 -11.97 6.08 4.27
CA HIS A 19 -12.11 7.35 4.99
C HIS A 19 -11.13 8.44 4.54
N GLY A 20 -10.78 8.47 3.25
CA GLY A 20 -9.81 9.42 2.68
C GLY A 20 -8.35 8.98 2.77
N PHE A 21 -8.07 7.78 3.29
CA PHE A 21 -6.73 7.19 3.36
C PHE A 21 -6.60 5.98 2.45
N LEU A 22 -5.54 5.91 1.66
CA LEU A 22 -5.27 4.77 0.79
C LEU A 22 -4.76 3.59 1.62
N ASN A 23 -5.42 2.43 1.53
CA ASN A 23 -4.97 1.19 2.17
C ASN A 23 -3.91 0.46 1.31
N GLY A 24 -2.90 1.22 0.89
CA GLY A 24 -1.82 0.78 0.00
C GLY A 24 -0.83 1.91 -0.27
N VAL A 25 0.13 1.66 -1.15
CA VAL A 25 1.20 2.58 -1.53
C VAL A 25 1.25 2.69 -3.05
N VAL A 26 1.42 3.91 -3.55
CA VAL A 26 1.72 4.16 -4.97
C VAL A 26 3.24 4.26 -5.12
N SER A 27 3.84 3.39 -5.91
CA SER A 27 5.24 3.52 -6.29
C SER A 27 5.38 4.67 -7.29
N ARG A 28 6.13 5.72 -6.95
CA ARG A 28 6.32 6.89 -7.84
C ARG A 28 7.18 6.58 -9.06
N GLU A 29 7.98 5.50 -9.01
CA GLU A 29 8.89 5.12 -10.09
C GLU A 29 8.16 4.34 -11.20
N THR A 30 7.14 3.57 -10.83
CA THR A 30 6.40 2.70 -11.77
C THR A 30 4.94 3.09 -11.93
N GLU A 31 4.47 4.09 -11.17
CA GLU A 31 3.06 4.51 -11.05
C GLU A 31 2.13 3.34 -10.70
N MET A 32 2.66 2.28 -10.07
CA MET A 32 1.92 1.09 -9.71
C MET A 32 1.42 1.13 -8.26
N LEU A 33 0.23 0.56 -8.06
CA LEU A 33 -0.39 0.38 -6.75
C LEU A 33 0.08 -0.92 -6.10
N TYR A 34 0.49 -0.84 -4.83
CA TYR A 34 0.89 -1.98 -4.03
C TYR A 34 0.16 -1.99 -2.69
N CYS A 35 -0.28 -3.16 -2.24
CA CYS A 35 -0.76 -3.29 -0.86
C CYS A 35 0.43 -3.22 0.11
N PHE A 36 0.20 -2.82 1.36
CA PHE A 36 1.27 -2.69 2.36
C PHE A 36 2.16 -3.93 2.45
N PRO A 37 1.65 -5.18 2.53
CA PRO A 37 2.51 -6.37 2.59
C PRO A 37 3.42 -6.55 1.37
N CYS A 38 2.91 -6.23 0.17
CA CYS A 38 3.67 -6.34 -1.08
C CYS A 38 4.74 -5.26 -1.21
N HIS A 39 4.44 -4.06 -0.69
CA HIS A 39 5.37 -2.96 -0.64
C HIS A 39 6.45 -3.19 0.44
N ASP A 40 6.10 -3.72 1.61
CA ASP A 40 7.04 -4.03 2.69
C ASP A 40 8.06 -5.09 2.26
N LYS A 41 7.61 -6.15 1.57
CA LYS A 41 8.48 -7.16 0.95
C LYS A 41 9.48 -6.59 -0.05
N GLN A 42 9.16 -5.48 -0.71
CA GLN A 42 10.10 -4.80 -1.61
C GLN A 42 11.11 -3.94 -0.83
N LYS A 43 10.72 -3.44 0.35
CA LYS A 43 11.54 -2.58 1.22
C LYS A 43 12.34 -3.32 2.28
N GLU A 44 12.16 -4.61 2.48
CA GLU A 44 12.95 -5.40 3.44
C GLU A 44 14.46 -5.45 3.09
N ASN A 45 14.88 -4.96 1.92
CA ASN A 45 16.28 -4.68 1.61
C ASN A 45 16.80 -3.31 2.12
N GLU A 46 15.95 -2.35 2.51
CA GLU A 46 16.35 -1.04 3.05
C GLU A 46 15.39 -0.53 4.14
N HIS A 47 15.75 -0.84 5.39
CA HIS A 47 15.36 -0.19 6.65
C HIS A 47 13.86 -0.11 7.02
N ALA A 48 13.48 -1.04 7.90
CA ALA A 48 12.26 -1.07 8.69
C ALA A 48 12.02 0.22 9.52
N LYS A 49 10.82 0.80 9.41
CA LYS A 49 10.10 1.37 10.56
C LYS A 49 8.60 1.10 10.43
N PRO A 50 7.97 0.41 11.39
CA PRO A 50 6.53 0.25 11.40
C PRO A 50 5.90 1.59 11.81
N ASP A 51 5.08 2.16 10.92
CA ASP A 51 4.17 3.26 11.26
C ASP A 51 3.12 2.72 12.24
N LYS A 52 3.48 2.72 13.52
CA LYS A 52 2.55 2.49 14.61
C LYS A 52 1.63 3.69 14.64
N CYS A 53 0.46 3.57 14.03
CA CYS A 53 -0.68 4.43 14.32
C CYS A 53 -0.99 4.26 15.82
N HIS A 54 -0.39 5.13 16.65
CA HIS A 54 -0.64 5.17 18.08
C HIS A 54 -2.01 5.79 18.30
N GLN A 55 -2.80 5.05 19.06
CA GLN A 55 -4.15 5.34 19.52
C GLN A 55 -4.17 6.53 20.49
#